data_AF-D3V9M7-F1
#
_entry.id   AF-D3V9M7-F1
#
_cell.length_a   1.000
_cell.length_b   1.000
_cell.length_c   1.000
_cell.angle_alpha   90.00
_cell.angle_beta   90.00
_cell.angle_gamma   90.00
#
_symmetry.space_group_name_H-M   'P 1'
#
loop_
_entity.id
_entity.type
_entity.pdbx_description
1 polymer ?
#
loop_
_entity_poly.entity_id
_entity_poly.type
_entity_poly.pdbx_seq_one_letter_code
_entity_poly.pdbx_strand_id
1 'polypeptide(L)'
;MRIDAALAHGYVINQAAARKLYHFLTPVKFAADEWKLFREYEIVKLKRVISPVIELTDMYLNSSIGNDRTYKLTKLDQKNRKRPLFSEIKLFLWRIFIRTWLKKIRP
;
A
#
# COMPACT_ATOMS: atom_id res chain seq x y z
N MET A 1 3.16 12.86 8.53
CA MET A 1 3.06 11.47 8.05
C MET A 1 1.79 11.29 7.23
N ARG A 2 1.88 10.97 5.94
CA ARG A 2 0.70 10.58 5.14
C ARG A 2 0.29 9.18 5.62
N ILE A 3 -0.94 9.04 6.12
CA ILE A 3 -1.50 7.76 6.63
C ILE A 3 -1.54 6.67 5.54
N ASP A 4 -1.48 7.07 4.27
CA ASP A 4 -1.57 6.20 3.09
C ASP A 4 -0.27 6.09 2.27
N ALA A 5 0.86 6.59 2.76
CA ALA A 5 2.13 6.40 2.06
C ALA A 5 2.65 4.97 2.32
N ALA A 6 2.92 4.22 1.25
CA ALA A 6 3.85 3.10 1.31
C ALA A 6 5.23 3.72 1.59
N LEU A 7 5.69 3.58 2.83
CA LEU A 7 7.02 3.97 3.23
C LEU A 7 7.90 2.72 3.15
N ALA A 8 9.20 2.89 2.92
CA ALA A 8 10.16 1.80 2.99
C ALA A 8 10.27 1.31 4.44
N HIS A 9 9.39 0.40 4.82
CA HIS A 9 9.34 -0.22 6.14
C HIS A 9 9.69 -1.70 6.04
N GLY A 10 10.19 -2.26 7.14
CA GLY A 10 10.23 -3.71 7.32
C GLY A 10 8.80 -4.25 7.50
N TYR A 11 8.39 -5.15 6.61
CA TYR A 11 7.13 -5.87 6.70
C TYR A 11 7.38 -7.34 7.08
N VAL A 12 6.55 -7.88 7.96
CA VAL A 12 6.57 -9.31 8.28
C VAL A 12 5.33 -9.96 7.71
N ILE A 13 5.54 -11.02 6.93
CA ILE A 13 4.47 -11.87 6.38
C ILE A 13 4.71 -13.31 6.81
N ASN A 14 3.63 -14.05 7.08
CA ASN A 14 3.73 -15.48 7.31
C ASN A 14 3.65 -16.25 5.99
N GLN A 15 3.97 -17.55 6.02
CA GLN A 15 3.99 -18.40 4.83
C GLN A 15 2.63 -18.47 4.11
N ALA A 16 1.53 -18.51 4.86
CA ALA A 16 0.18 -18.53 4.30
C ALA A 16 -0.15 -17.24 3.52
N ALA A 17 0.22 -16.08 4.07
CA ALA A 17 0.07 -14.79 3.40
C ALA A 17 0.98 -14.69 2.17
N ALA A 18 2.22 -15.18 2.25
CA ALA A 18 3.15 -15.20 1.13
C ALA A 18 2.61 -16.02 -0.06
N ARG A 19 2.04 -17.20 0.19
CA ARG A 19 1.38 -18.01 -0.85
C ARG A 19 0.20 -17.29 -1.50
N LYS A 20 -0.66 -16.66 -0.70
CA LYS A 20 -1.80 -15.87 -1.22
C LYS A 20 -1.33 -14.72 -2.08
N LEU A 21 -0.30 -13.99 -1.63
CA LEU A 21 0.29 -12.89 -2.36
C LEU A 21 0.88 -13.37 -3.70
N TYR A 22 1.61 -14.48 -3.69
CA TYR A 22 2.19 -15.08 -4.90
C TYR A 22 1.12 -15.43 -5.94
N HIS A 23 0.04 -16.11 -5.53
CA HIS A 23 -1.05 -16.43 -6.45
C HIS A 23 -1.78 -15.19 -6.96
N PHE A 24 -1.96 -14.17 -6.12
CA PHE A 24 -2.58 -12.90 -6.54
C PHE A 24 -1.73 -12.13 -7.55
N LEU A 25 -0.42 -12.09 -7.32
CA LEU A 25 0.57 -11.42 -8.16
C LEU A 25 0.86 -12.17 -9.46
N THR A 26 0.36 -13.40 -9.63
CA THR A 26 0.61 -14.22 -10.83
C THR A 26 -0.63 -14.26 -11.75
N PRO A 27 -0.48 -14.05 -13.07
CA PRO A 27 0.70 -13.51 -13.75
C PRO A 27 1.00 -12.08 -13.24
N VAL A 28 2.25 -11.60 -13.42
CA VAL A 28 2.71 -10.29 -12.92
C VAL A 28 1.79 -9.16 -13.39
N LYS A 29 1.03 -8.57 -12.44
CA LYS A 29 0.01 -7.53 -12.71
C LYS A 29 0.36 -6.17 -12.13
N PHE A 30 1.20 -6.13 -11.11
CA PHE A 30 1.48 -4.94 -10.31
C PHE A 30 2.96 -4.87 -9.95
N ALA A 31 3.46 -3.66 -9.67
CA ALA A 31 4.75 -3.50 -9.04
C ALA A 31 4.74 -4.11 -7.62
N ALA A 32 5.89 -4.63 -7.19
CA ALA A 32 6.01 -5.33 -5.91
C ALA A 32 5.71 -4.44 -4.69
N ASP A 33 5.91 -3.12 -4.82
CA ASP A 33 5.78 -2.14 -3.73
C ASP A 33 4.38 -1.49 -3.65
N GLU A 34 3.35 -2.15 -4.18
CA GLU A 34 1.96 -1.68 -4.14
C GLU A 34 1.22 -2.14 -2.87
N TRP A 35 1.87 -2.00 -1.69
CA TRP A 35 1.33 -2.49 -0.41
C TRP A 35 -0.05 -1.93 -0.06
N LYS A 36 -0.32 -0.68 -0.46
CA LYS A 36 -1.63 -0.06 -0.29
C LYS A 36 -2.71 -0.83 -1.07
N LEU A 37 -2.40 -1.26 -2.30
CA LEU A 37 -3.29 -2.04 -3.12
C LEU A 37 -3.57 -3.38 -2.46
N PHE A 38 -2.53 -4.12 -2.03
CA PHE A 38 -2.73 -5.42 -1.36
C PHE A 38 -3.59 -5.33 -0.10
N ARG A 39 -3.48 -4.22 0.65
CA ARG A 39 -4.35 -3.91 1.79
C ARG A 39 -5.80 -3.65 1.37
N GLU A 40 -6.03 -2.87 0.32
CA GLU A 40 -7.37 -2.53 -0.18
C GLU A 40 -8.12 -3.74 -0.75
N TYR A 41 -7.41 -4.69 -1.36
CA TYR A 41 -7.95 -5.96 -1.85
C TYR A 41 -8.04 -7.05 -0.76
N GLU A 42 -7.65 -6.75 0.49
CA GLU A 42 -7.66 -7.68 1.62
C GLU A 42 -6.90 -9.00 1.38
N ILE A 43 -5.92 -8.99 0.47
CA ILE A 43 -5.14 -10.19 0.07
C ILE A 43 -4.29 -10.69 1.25
N VAL A 44 -3.69 -9.74 1.98
CA VAL A 44 -2.82 -10.02 3.12
C VAL A 44 -3.05 -9.00 4.25
N LYS A 45 -2.95 -9.47 5.49
CA LYS A 45 -2.91 -8.59 6.67
C LYS A 45 -1.47 -8.12 6.87
N LEU A 46 -1.16 -6.92 6.39
CA LEU A 46 0.16 -6.32 6.55
C LEU A 46 0.34 -5.77 7.96
N LYS A 47 1.41 -6.20 8.62
CA LYS A 47 1.90 -5.63 9.87
C LYS A 47 3.30 -5.07 9.64
N ARG A 48 3.54 -3.85 10.12
CA ARG A 48 4.88 -3.25 10.13
C ARG A 48 5.62 -3.65 11.39
N VAL A 49 6.93 -3.81 11.29
CA VAL A 49 7.78 -3.93 12.48
C VAL A 49 7.80 -2.58 13.21
N ILE A 50 7.64 -2.61 14.53
CA ILE A 50 7.78 -1.43 15.38
C ILE A 50 9.26 -1.30 15.71
N SER A 51 9.83 -0.12 15.45
CA SER A 51 11.25 0.15 15.15
C SER A 51 11.58 -0.11 13.67
N PRO A 52 11.84 0.94 12.88
CA PRO A 52 12.18 0.78 11.47
C PRO A 52 13.46 -0.03 11.34
N VAL A 53 13.38 -1.19 10.70
CA VAL A 53 14.57 -2.00 10.35
C VAL A 53 15.37 -1.32 9.24
N ILE A 54 14.73 -0.45 8.48
CA ILE A 54 15.31 0.33 7.40
C ILE A 54 15.05 1.80 7.71
N GLU A 55 16.12 2.56 7.89
CA GLU A 55 16.06 4.00 8.10
C GLU A 55 16.17 4.76 6.78
N LEU A 56 15.59 5.95 6.74
CA LEU A 56 15.76 6.86 5.62
C LEU A 56 17.12 7.53 5.76
N THR A 57 18.02 7.28 4.80
CA THR A 57 19.29 8.02 4.67
C THR A 57 19.11 9.19 3.73
N ASP A 58 19.86 10.28 3.89
CA ASP A 58 19.79 11.49 3.06
C ASP A 58 19.90 11.25 1.54
N MET A 59 20.48 10.11 1.13
CA MET A 59 20.47 9.62 -0.26
C MET A 59 19.07 9.54 -0.88
N TYR A 60 18.00 9.43 -0.08
CA TYR A 60 16.62 9.43 -0.58
C TYR A 60 16.27 10.72 -1.34
N LEU A 61 16.90 11.85 -1.02
CA LEU A 61 16.69 13.13 -1.68
C LEU A 61 17.13 13.12 -3.15
N ASN A 62 18.12 12.28 -3.46
CA ASN A 62 18.64 12.11 -4.82
C ASN A 62 17.97 10.94 -5.56
N SER A 63 16.96 10.31 -4.95
CA SER A 63 16.26 9.20 -5.59
C SER A 63 15.41 9.70 -6.74
N SER A 64 15.60 9.11 -7.92
CA SER A 64 14.72 9.31 -9.08
C SER A 64 13.35 8.66 -8.87
N ILE A 65 13.21 7.78 -7.87
CA ILE A 65 11.96 7.08 -7.55
C ILE A 65 10.96 8.07 -6.96
N GLY A 66 10.00 8.46 -7.78
CA GLY A 66 8.87 9.30 -7.37
C GLY A 66 9.03 10.79 -7.62
N ASN A 67 10.02 11.23 -8.41
CA ASN A 67 10.05 12.59 -8.97
C ASN A 67 9.09 12.73 -10.18
N ASP A 68 8.93 11.66 -10.98
CA ASP A 68 7.99 11.57 -12.11
C ASP A 68 6.68 10.86 -11.72
N ARG A 69 5.89 11.45 -10.80
CA ARG A 69 4.65 10.80 -10.32
C ARG A 69 3.49 10.78 -11.32
N THR A 70 3.67 11.32 -12.52
CA THR A 70 2.73 11.16 -13.63
C THR A 70 3.02 9.88 -14.42
N TYR A 71 3.05 8.73 -13.74
CA TYR A 71 3.02 7.45 -14.45
C TYR A 71 1.66 7.29 -15.12
N LYS A 72 1.62 7.28 -16.46
CA LYS A 72 0.41 6.97 -17.21
C LYS A 72 0.08 5.49 -17.00
N LEU A 73 -1.01 5.22 -16.29
CA LEU A 73 -1.52 3.85 -16.09
C LEU A 73 -1.74 3.18 -17.44
N THR A 74 -1.09 2.03 -17.65
CA THR A 74 -1.27 1.25 -18.88
C THR A 74 -2.69 0.68 -18.92
N LYS A 75 -3.21 0.33 -20.10
CA LYS A 75 -4.54 -0.33 -20.22
C LYS A 75 -4.65 -1.59 -19.35
N LEU A 76 -3.54 -2.32 -19.18
CA LEU A 76 -3.44 -3.49 -18.31
C LEU A 76 -3.59 -3.12 -16.82
N ASP A 77 -2.94 -2.04 -16.38
CA ASP A 77 -3.09 -1.51 -15.02
C ASP A 77 -4.54 -1.13 -14.73
N GLN A 78 -5.18 -0.42 -15.66
CA GLN A 78 -6.57 0.02 -15.48
C GLN A 78 -7.54 -1.17 -15.38
N LYS A 79 -7.31 -2.23 -16.16
CA LYS A 79 -8.11 -3.46 -16.09
C LYS A 79 -7.93 -4.19 -14.76
N ASN A 80 -6.69 -4.29 -14.27
CA ASN A 80 -6.36 -5.05 -13.06
C ASN A 80 -6.62 -4.28 -11.76
N ARG A 81 -6.64 -2.94 -11.81
CA ARG A 81 -6.90 -2.07 -10.65
C ARG A 81 -8.40 -1.83 -10.38
N LYS A 82 -9.31 -2.54 -11.06
CA LYS A 82 -10.75 -2.46 -10.80
C LYS A 82 -11.08 -2.93 -9.38
N ARG A 83 -11.47 -1.99 -8.54
CA ARG A 83 -11.75 -2.24 -7.12
C ARG A 83 -13.08 -2.98 -6.99
N PRO A 84 -13.18 -3.96 -6.07
CA PRO A 84 -14.47 -4.52 -5.71
C PRO A 84 -15.30 -3.44 -5.00
N LEU A 85 -16.59 -3.34 -5.33
CA LEU A 85 -17.51 -2.32 -4.79
C LEU A 85 -17.51 -2.29 -3.24
N PHE A 86 -17.35 -3.45 -2.62
CA PHE A 86 -17.27 -3.57 -1.16
C PHE A 86 -16.10 -2.81 -0.56
N SER A 87 -14.93 -2.82 -1.19
CA SER A 87 -13.76 -2.05 -0.74
C SER A 87 -14.00 -0.55 -0.84
N GLU A 88 -14.76 -0.09 -1.84
CA GLU A 88 -15.11 1.33 -1.99
C GLU A 88 -16.07 1.79 -0.90
N ILE A 89 -17.12 1.00 -0.62
CA ILE A 89 -18.06 1.27 0.47
C ILE A 89 -17.32 1.27 1.82
N LYS A 90 -16.46 0.29 2.05
CA LYS A 90 -15.65 0.22 3.28
C LYS A 90 -14.74 1.43 3.45
N LEU A 91 -14.08 1.87 2.38
CA LEU A 91 -13.25 3.09 2.39
C LEU A 91 -14.08 4.35 2.64
N PHE A 92 -15.26 4.43 2.04
CA PHE A 92 -16.20 5.53 2.25
C PHE A 92 -16.64 5.61 3.71
N LEU A 93 -17.09 4.50 4.29
CA LEU A 93 -17.43 4.41 5.72
C LEU A 93 -16.23 4.73 6.60
N TRP A 94 -15.04 4.20 6.31
CA TRP A 94 -13.82 4.52 7.06
C TRP A 94 -13.51 6.03 7.05
N ARG A 95 -13.70 6.70 5.91
CA ARG A 95 -13.51 8.15 5.79
C ARG A 95 -14.53 8.95 6.61
N ILE A 96 -15.79 8.51 6.66
CA ILE A 96 -16.83 9.20 7.42
C ILE A 96 -16.62 9.00 8.92
N PHE A 97 -16.45 7.74 9.34
CA PHE A 97 -16.49 7.39 10.76
C PHE A 97 -15.12 7.46 11.43
N ILE A 98 -14.06 6.94 10.80
CA ILE A 98 -12.76 6.79 11.47
C ILE A 98 -11.86 8.00 11.23
N ARG A 99 -11.80 8.53 10.00
CA ARG A 99 -10.95 9.71 9.72
C ARG A 99 -11.41 10.95 10.50
N THR A 100 -12.70 11.12 10.69
CA THR A 100 -13.27 12.22 11.48
C THR A 100 -12.94 12.08 12.97
N TRP A 101 -12.87 10.85 13.48
CA TRP A 101 -12.57 10.55 14.89
C TRP A 101 -11.08 10.47 15.22
N LEU A 102 -10.23 10.17 14.23
CA LEU A 102 -8.77 10.27 14.35
C LEU A 102 -8.37 11.76 14.36
N LYS A 103 -8.47 12.40 15.52
CA LYS A 103 -7.72 13.64 15.78
C LYS A 103 -6.26 13.36 15.47
N LYS A 104 -5.66 14.20 14.62
CA LYS A 104 -4.24 14.19 14.30
C LYS A 104 -3.46 14.43 15.60
N ILE A 105 -3.09 13.36 16.30
CA ILE A 105 -2.10 13.44 17.38
C ILE A 105 -0.78 13.75 16.67
N ARG A 106 -0.41 15.04 16.69
CA ARG A 106 0.94 15.46 16.33
C ARG A 106 1.84 15.06 17.50
N PRO A 107 2.94 14.31 17.30
CA PRO A 107 4.12 14.54 18.10
C PRO A 107 4.67 15.94 17.78
#